data_AF-A0A358CYR0-F1
#
_entry.id   AF-A0A358CYR0-F1
#
_cell.length_a   1.000
_cell.length_b   1.000
_cell.length_c   1.000
_cell.angle_alpha   90.00
_cell.angle_beta   90.00
_cell.angle_gamma   90.00
#
_symmetry.space_group_name_H-M   'P 1'
#
loop_
_entity.id
_entity.type
_entity.pdbx_description
1 polymer ?
#
loop_
_entity_poly.entity_id
_entity_poly.type
_entity_poly.pdbx_seq_one_letter_code
_entity_poly.pdbx_strand_id
1 'polypeptide(L)' 'MTDVEQQFDDLRERLIAISEELTDLGIAAIQSAIEKDGAKAQRPEIEKRLSRARRSVDKAAAILGQRPESTTI' A
#
# COMPACT_ATOMS: atom_id res chain seq x y z
N MET A 1 6.90 25.95 4.79
CA MET A 1 6.67 24.58 5.29
C MET A 1 7.21 24.52 6.69
N THR A 2 6.35 24.19 7.64
CA THR A 2 6.77 23.87 9.00
C THR A 2 7.49 22.51 9.00
N ASP A 3 8.35 22.28 9.99
CA ASP A 3 9.06 21.01 10.18
C ASP A 3 8.11 19.80 10.18
N VAL A 4 6.90 19.99 10.75
CA VAL A 4 5.86 18.96 10.81
C VAL A 4 5.21 18.70 9.44
N GLU A 5 4.96 19.74 8.63
CA GLU A 5 4.43 19.56 7.27
C GLU A 5 5.40 18.77 6.38
N GLN A 6 6.70 19.06 6.48
CA GLN A 6 7.72 18.29 5.76
C GLN A 6 7.76 16.83 6.24
N GLN A 7 7.69 16.59 7.56
CA GLN A 7 7.62 15.23 8.10
C GLN A 7 6.35 14.47 7.66
N PHE A 8 5.23 15.17 7.46
CA PHE A 8 4.00 14.60 6.90
C PHE A 8 4.20 14.13 5.47
N ASP A 9 4.83 14.95 4.63
CA ASP A 9 5.14 14.62 3.23
C ASP A 9 6.14 13.44 3.15
N ASP A 10 7.21 13.47 3.95
CA ASP A 10 8.19 12.38 4.01
C ASP A 10 7.54 11.06 4.47
N LEU A 11 6.65 11.12 5.47
CA LEU A 11 5.91 9.94 5.94
C LEU A 11 4.96 9.41 4.85
N ARG A 12 4.29 10.30 4.11
CA ARG A 12 3.44 9.93 2.99
C ARG A 12 4.24 9.21 1.91
N GLU A 13 5.40 9.73 1.52
CA GLU A 13 6.26 9.08 0.53
C GLU A 13 6.69 7.68 0.96
N ARG A 14 7.05 7.52 2.25
CA ARG A 14 7.38 6.20 2.81
C ARG A 14 6.20 5.23 2.78
N LEU A 15 4.98 5.69 3.05
CA LEU A 15 3.79 4.84 2.93
C LEU A 15 3.53 4.43 1.48
N ILE A 16 3.77 5.30 0.51
CA ILE A 16 3.65 4.97 -0.92
C ILE A 16 4.66 3.87 -1.28
N ALA A 17 5.93 4.03 -0.89
CA ALA A 17 6.96 3.00 -1.11
C ALA A 17 6.58 1.64 -0.48
N ILE A 18 6.06 1.64 0.76
CA ILE A 18 5.59 0.41 1.41
C ILE A 18 4.41 -0.21 0.63
N SER A 19 3.52 0.60 0.06
CA SER A 19 2.40 0.09 -0.75
C SER A 19 2.88 -0.62 -2.02
N GLU A 20 3.92 -0.07 -2.66
CA GLU A 20 4.58 -0.67 -3.82
C GLU A 20 5.26 -2.00 -3.43
N GLU A 21 6.03 -2.02 -2.34
CA GLU A 21 6.66 -3.25 -1.83
C GLU A 21 5.61 -4.35 -1.52
N LEU A 22 4.48 -3.99 -0.93
CA LEU A 22 3.37 -4.92 -0.67
C LEU A 22 2.75 -5.46 -1.96
N THR A 23 2.75 -4.66 -3.03
CA THR A 23 2.30 -5.09 -4.36
C THR A 23 3.27 -6.11 -4.95
N ASP A 24 4.57 -5.83 -4.90
CA ASP A 24 5.60 -6.72 -5.43
C ASP A 24 5.60 -8.07 -4.71
N LEU A 25 5.49 -8.06 -3.38
CA LEU A 25 5.33 -9.28 -2.59
C LEU A 25 4.05 -10.05 -2.96
N GLY A 26 2.96 -9.33 -3.26
CA GLY A 26 1.70 -9.94 -3.69
C GLY A 26 1.83 -10.63 -5.05
N ILE A 27 2.52 -9.99 -6.00
CA ILE A 27 2.81 -10.55 -7.33
C ILE A 27 3.71 -11.79 -7.19
N ALA A 28 4.79 -11.70 -6.40
CA ALA A 28 5.69 -12.83 -6.15
C ALA A 28 4.95 -14.02 -5.51
N ALA A 29 4.03 -13.76 -4.58
CA ALA A 29 3.21 -14.81 -3.98
C ALA A 29 2.28 -15.50 -5.00
N ILE A 30 1.69 -14.74 -5.93
CA ILE A 30 0.86 -15.29 -7.01
C ILE A 30 1.71 -16.11 -7.98
N GLN A 31 2.85 -15.58 -8.41
CA GLN A 31 3.78 -16.27 -9.31
C GLN A 31 4.24 -17.60 -8.71
N SER A 32 4.65 -17.61 -7.43
CA SER A 32 5.05 -18.84 -6.74
C SER A 32 3.92 -19.87 -6.65
N ALA A 33 2.66 -19.44 -6.54
CA ALA A 33 1.52 -20.35 -6.55
C ALA A 33 1.27 -20.95 -7.94
N ILE A 34 1.41 -20.14 -8.99
CA ILE A 34 1.31 -20.59 -10.39
C ILE A 34 2.43 -21.57 -10.73
N GLU A 35 3.65 -21.31 -10.27
CA GLU A 35 4.79 -22.22 -10.47
C GLU A 35 4.57 -23.59 -9.82
N LYS A 36 3.85 -23.63 -8.68
CA LYS A 36 3.56 -24.88 -7.95
C LYS A 36 2.38 -25.66 -8.53
N ASP A 37 1.27 -24.98 -8.82
CA ASP A 37 -0.02 -25.62 -9.10
C ASP A 37 -0.53 -25.37 -10.53
N GLY A 38 0.21 -24.61 -11.34
CA GLY A 38 -0.12 -24.29 -12.73
C GLY A 38 -1.53 -23.71 -12.89
N ALA A 39 -2.29 -24.25 -13.84
CA ALA A 39 -3.66 -23.81 -14.11
C ALA A 39 -4.66 -24.05 -12.94
N LYS A 40 -4.28 -24.84 -11.93
CA LYS A 40 -5.09 -25.09 -10.72
C LYS A 40 -4.71 -24.17 -9.56
N ALA A 41 -3.75 -23.26 -9.76
CA ALA A 41 -3.31 -22.33 -8.73
C ALA A 41 -4.49 -21.51 -8.19
N GLN A 42 -4.68 -21.59 -6.88
CA GLN A 42 -5.64 -20.75 -6.17
C GLN A 42 -4.95 -19.51 -5.63
N ARG A 43 -5.73 -18.45 -5.45
CA ARG A 43 -5.25 -17.20 -4.85
C ARG A 43 -4.71 -17.47 -3.42
N PRO A 44 -3.41 -17.25 -3.15
CA PRO A 44 -2.82 -17.57 -1.86
C PRO A 44 -3.37 -16.72 -0.71
N GLU A 45 -3.55 -17.32 0.47
CA GLU A 45 -3.96 -16.57 1.68
C GLU A 45 -2.95 -15.49 2.09
N ILE A 46 -1.67 -15.67 1.77
CA ILE A 46 -0.66 -14.64 1.98
C ILE A 46 -0.89 -13.44 1.07
N GLU A 47 -1.21 -13.64 -0.21
CA GLU A 47 -1.51 -12.52 -1.10
C GLU A 47 -2.79 -11.80 -0.67
N LYS A 48 -3.84 -12.52 -0.26
CA LYS A 48 -5.07 -11.89 0.29
C LYS A 48 -4.78 -11.01 1.51
N ARG A 49 -3.78 -11.36 2.32
CA ARG A 49 -3.33 -10.55 3.46
C ARG A 49 -2.53 -9.34 2.97
N LEU A 50 -1.62 -9.51 2.02
CA LEU A 50 -0.83 -8.43 1.42
C LEU A 50 -1.72 -7.37 0.77
N SER A 51 -2.71 -7.76 -0.04
CA SER A 51 -3.60 -6.78 -0.68
C SER A 51 -4.65 -6.18 0.28
N ARG A 52 -4.85 -6.73 1.48
CA ARG A 52 -5.54 -6.03 2.58
C ARG A 52 -4.63 -4.99 3.23
N ALA A 53 -3.39 -5.35 3.56
CA ALA A 53 -2.40 -4.44 4.12
C ALA A 53 -2.16 -3.24 3.19
N ARG A 54 -1.96 -3.50 1.90
CA ARG A 54 -1.74 -2.47 0.88
C ARG A 54 -2.86 -1.43 0.87
N ARG A 55 -4.12 -1.86 0.86
CA ARG A 55 -5.28 -0.96 0.89
C ARG A 55 -5.30 -0.06 2.14
N SER A 56 -4.90 -0.60 3.29
CA SER A 56 -4.79 0.20 4.52
C SER A 56 -3.66 1.24 4.42
N VAL A 57 -2.52 0.87 3.83
CA VAL A 57 -1.37 1.77 3.61
C VAL A 57 -1.71 2.87 2.60
N ASP A 58 -2.33 2.51 1.47
CA ASP A 58 -2.82 3.46 0.45
C ASP A 58 -3.79 4.47 1.07
N LYS A 59 -4.71 4.00 1.92
CA LYS A 59 -5.65 4.88 2.63
C LYS A 59 -4.92 5.86 3.55
N ALA A 60 -3.90 5.39 4.28
CA ALA A 60 -3.11 6.25 5.15
C ALA A 60 -2.34 7.31 4.33
N ALA A 61 -1.67 6.93 3.25
CA ALA A 61 -0.98 7.84 2.35
C ALA A 61 -1.93 8.88 1.72
N ALA A 62 -3.14 8.45 1.35
CA ALA A 62 -4.16 9.35 0.81
C ALA A 62 -4.62 10.39 1.84
N ILE A 63 -4.84 9.99 3.10
CA ILE A 63 -5.22 10.90 4.19
C ILE A 63 -4.11 11.94 4.44
N LEU A 64 -2.84 11.51 4.48
CA LEU A 64 -1.72 12.45 4.66
C LEU A 64 -1.57 13.42 3.48
N GLY A 65 -1.99 13.04 2.27
CA GLY A 65 -1.97 13.89 1.09
C GLY A 65 -3.16 14.84 0.95
N GLN A 66 -4.19 14.71 1.79
CA GLN A 66 -5.27 15.69 1.84
C GLN A 66 -4.75 16.96 2.49
N ARG A 67 -4.64 18.05 1.73
CA ARG A 67 -4.50 19.37 2.35
C ARG A 67 -5.74 19.61 3.23
N PRO A 68 -5.59 20.25 4.40
CA PRO A 68 -6.75 20.60 5.20
C PRO A 68 -7.71 21.38 4.31
N GLU A 69 -8.95 20.91 4.21
CA GLU A 69 -9.99 21.74 3.62
C GLU A 69 -9.99 23.03 4.43
N SER A 70 -9.76 24.15 3.74
CA SER A 70 -9.97 25.45 4.34
C SER A 70 -11.46 25.53 4.61
N THR A 71 -11.88 25.10 5.81
CA THR A 71 -13.25 25.23 6.26
C THR A 71 -13.50 26.72 6.44
N THR A 72 -13.91 27.38 5.36
CA THR A 72 -14.50 28.71 5.41
C THR A 72 -15.86 28.54 6.08
N ILE A 73 -15.90 28.78 7.40
CA ILE A 73 -17.13 29.06 8.15
C ILE A 73 -16.97 30.43 8.80
#